data_AF-A0A1C6B4J1-F1
#
_entry.id   AF-A0A1C6B4J1-F1
#
_cell.length_a   1.000
_cell.length_b   1.000
_cell.length_c   1.000
_cell.angle_alpha   90.00
_cell.angle_beta   90.00
_cell.angle_gamma   90.00
#
_symmetry.space_group_name_H-M   'P 1'
#
loop_
_entity.id
_entity.type
_entity.pdbx_description
1 polymer ?
#
loop_
_entity_poly.entity_id
_entity_poly.type
_entity_poly.pdbx_seq_one_letter_code
_entity_poly.pdbx_strand_id
1 'polypeptide(L)'
;MENELRKAIEEWVEYRIEQNKELEKKYPPNPPNDVCKMAYMKGLLIENSFEPEVGEMNELFEVEHEKVFVWTHEKDRNSSIIIKVDPEVKNMPFWKNIASIMWLAMQYANSFEGISADWYEYRWIYYFDSNKNLAEQVFNNLERFDNVHLTNGRIIKATDIGNLAPEIELMIRDDKAYTAMMMLSNSFIQHYICLICELSSYPYHDHLAEEPEIWEHAAIIPNMEVAVVQACRSVEGILGEPPNSQKQGAVMKHKKRWEELTGINPDSIFEKANMSYWDFYYKLFFELRNPSAHSYGNINYKLEKAKTVQAQCFAAIIVRDYFNKHVLELKEAQKKLNFNLSLLDRVSDVMSTKITK
;
A
#
# COMPACT_ATOMS: atom_id res chain seq x y z
N MET A 1 -54.34 -22.66 12.63
CA MET A 1 -53.35 -22.71 11.52
C MET A 1 -52.72 -21.36 11.19
N GLU A 2 -53.40 -20.40 10.54
CA GLU A 2 -52.75 -19.13 10.13
C GLU A 2 -52.27 -18.28 11.32
N ASN A 3 -53.05 -18.23 12.40
CA ASN A 3 -52.70 -17.53 13.64
C ASN A 3 -51.61 -18.24 14.49
N GLU A 4 -51.51 -19.57 14.40
CA GLU A 4 -50.49 -20.35 15.12
C GLU A 4 -49.14 -20.28 14.42
N LEU A 5 -49.12 -20.35 13.08
CA LEU A 5 -47.91 -20.16 12.30
C LEU A 5 -47.34 -18.75 12.50
N ARG A 6 -48.20 -17.73 12.49
CA ARG A 6 -47.79 -16.35 12.74
C ARG A 6 -47.17 -16.18 14.12
N LYS A 7 -47.81 -16.74 15.16
CA LYS A 7 -47.28 -16.69 16.53
C LYS A 7 -45.94 -17.43 16.66
N ALA A 8 -45.80 -18.60 16.03
CA ALA A 8 -44.54 -19.35 16.03
C ALA A 8 -43.41 -18.60 15.29
N ILE A 9 -43.73 -17.87 14.22
CA ILE A 9 -42.78 -17.01 13.52
C ILE A 9 -42.37 -15.83 14.42
N GLU A 10 -43.32 -15.17 15.08
CA GLU A 10 -43.04 -14.05 16.00
C GLU A 10 -42.14 -14.50 17.17
N GLU A 11 -42.45 -15.63 17.81
CA GLU A 11 -41.63 -16.22 18.88
C GLU A 11 -40.22 -16.62 18.39
N TRP A 12 -40.11 -17.17 17.16
CA TRP A 12 -38.82 -17.51 16.58
C TRP A 12 -38.00 -16.25 16.24
N VAL A 13 -38.63 -15.21 15.72
CA VAL A 13 -37.97 -13.92 15.43
C VAL A 13 -37.45 -13.29 16.73
N GLU A 14 -38.26 -13.24 17.78
CA GLU A 14 -37.85 -12.75 19.10
C GLU A 14 -36.68 -13.54 19.66
N TYR A 15 -36.75 -14.87 19.60
CA TYR A 15 -35.64 -15.74 20.00
C TYR A 15 -34.35 -15.44 19.22
N ARG A 16 -34.45 -15.24 17.90
CA ARG A 16 -33.30 -14.90 17.05
C ARG A 16 -32.73 -13.52 17.37
N ILE A 17 -33.59 -12.53 17.66
CA ILE A 17 -33.16 -11.20 18.10
C ILE A 17 -32.38 -11.30 19.42
N GLU A 18 -32.87 -12.07 20.39
CA GLU A 18 -32.19 -12.21 21.68
C GLU A 18 -30.86 -12.95 21.55
N GLN A 19 -30.82 -14.04 20.77
CA GLN A 19 -29.57 -14.74 20.45
C GLN A 19 -28.56 -13.81 19.76
N ASN A 20 -29.01 -12.97 18.82
CA ASN A 20 -28.15 -12.00 18.15
C ASN A 20 -27.62 -10.95 19.12
N LYS A 21 -28.45 -10.43 20.05
CA LYS A 21 -27.98 -9.49 21.08
C LYS A 21 -26.92 -10.09 21.99
N GLU A 22 -27.10 -11.34 22.42
CA GLU A 22 -26.09 -12.04 23.23
C GLU A 22 -24.80 -12.29 22.45
N LEU A 23 -24.91 -12.61 21.16
CA LEU A 23 -23.76 -12.72 20.27
C LEU A 23 -23.05 -11.38 20.08
N GLU A 24 -23.76 -10.28 19.87
CA GLU A 24 -23.17 -8.93 19.74
C GLU A 24 -22.51 -8.45 21.04
N LYS A 25 -23.03 -8.83 22.21
CA LYS A 25 -22.36 -8.55 23.49
C LYS A 25 -21.03 -9.29 23.60
N LYS A 26 -20.98 -10.54 23.13
CA LYS A 26 -19.76 -11.36 23.15
C LYS A 26 -18.78 -11.00 22.03
N TYR A 27 -19.30 -10.64 20.86
CA TYR A 27 -18.55 -10.34 19.65
C TYR A 27 -19.02 -8.99 19.10
N PRO A 28 -18.66 -7.88 19.78
CA PRO A 28 -19.10 -6.55 19.40
C PRO A 28 -18.58 -6.19 18.00
N PRO A 29 -19.46 -5.71 17.11
CA PRO A 29 -19.08 -5.36 15.75
C PRO A 29 -18.14 -4.14 15.73
N ASN A 30 -17.60 -3.85 14.54
CA ASN A 30 -16.73 -2.69 14.28
C ASN A 30 -15.47 -2.69 15.16
N PRO A 31 -14.54 -3.66 15.00
CA PRO A 31 -13.21 -3.55 15.59
C PRO A 31 -12.46 -2.30 15.05
N PRO A 32 -11.49 -1.74 15.79
CA PRO A 32 -10.97 -2.20 17.08
C PRO A 32 -11.86 -1.90 18.29
N ASN A 33 -11.92 -2.82 19.27
CA ASN A 33 -12.60 -2.63 20.57
C ASN A 33 -11.94 -3.48 21.68
N ASP A 34 -12.44 -3.39 22.93
CA ASP A 34 -11.80 -3.99 24.11
C ASP A 34 -11.46 -5.48 23.98
N VAL A 35 -12.32 -6.22 23.28
CA VAL A 35 -12.19 -7.67 23.08
C VAL A 35 -11.66 -8.03 21.69
N CYS A 36 -11.48 -7.05 20.80
CA CYS A 36 -11.09 -7.23 19.41
C CYS A 36 -10.16 -6.09 18.95
N LYS A 37 -8.96 -6.02 19.55
CA LYS A 37 -7.93 -5.00 19.26
C LYS A 37 -6.70 -5.54 18.55
N MET A 38 -6.65 -6.86 18.33
CA MET A 38 -5.58 -7.52 17.60
C MET A 38 -6.04 -7.82 16.18
N ALA A 39 -5.23 -7.46 15.20
CA ALA A 39 -5.43 -7.80 13.79
C ALA A 39 -4.30 -8.69 13.30
N TYR A 40 -4.64 -9.77 12.62
CA TYR A 40 -3.73 -10.53 11.79
C TYR A 40 -3.56 -9.84 10.44
N MET A 41 -2.32 -9.69 9.98
CA MET A 41 -2.04 -9.15 8.65
C MET A 41 -1.99 -10.29 7.62
N LYS A 42 -3.04 -10.42 6.80
CA LYS A 42 -3.06 -11.36 5.67
C LYS A 42 -2.23 -10.81 4.52
N GLY A 43 -1.49 -11.69 3.84
CA GLY A 43 -0.68 -11.36 2.64
C GLY A 43 0.83 -11.22 2.88
N LEU A 44 1.26 -11.17 4.15
CA LEU A 44 2.67 -11.10 4.52
C LEU A 44 2.99 -12.08 5.65
N LEU A 45 4.05 -12.86 5.47
CA LEU A 45 4.54 -13.86 6.40
C LEU A 45 6.02 -13.61 6.70
N ILE A 46 6.46 -13.98 7.90
CA ILE A 46 7.81 -13.80 8.38
C ILE A 46 8.53 -15.15 8.42
N GLU A 47 9.69 -15.21 7.78
CA GLU A 47 10.58 -16.36 7.87
C GLU A 47 11.14 -16.51 9.29
N ASN A 48 11.22 -17.75 9.77
CA ASN A 48 11.67 -18.10 11.13
C ASN A 48 13.19 -18.16 11.25
N SER A 49 13.91 -17.30 10.53
CA SER A 49 15.37 -17.21 10.52
C SER A 49 15.96 -16.59 11.78
N PHE A 50 15.13 -16.18 12.73
CA PHE A 50 15.48 -15.64 14.05
C PHE A 50 15.32 -16.64 15.21
N GLU A 51 15.15 -17.92 14.87
CA GLU A 51 15.01 -19.05 15.80
C GLU A 51 13.90 -18.84 16.86
N PRO A 52 12.63 -18.68 16.44
CA PRO A 52 11.53 -18.54 17.39
C PRO A 52 11.12 -19.84 18.09
N GLU A 53 10.45 -19.69 19.22
CA GLU A 53 9.64 -20.72 19.86
C GLU A 53 8.15 -20.61 19.45
N VAL A 54 7.42 -21.72 19.45
CA VAL A 54 5.97 -21.72 19.18
C VAL A 54 5.25 -21.02 20.32
N GLY A 55 4.34 -20.10 19.98
CA GLY A 55 3.66 -19.19 20.90
C GLY A 55 4.42 -17.89 21.17
N GLU A 56 5.69 -17.78 20.74
CA GLU A 56 6.49 -16.57 20.93
C GLU A 56 5.90 -15.41 20.14
N MET A 57 5.77 -14.26 20.80
CA MET A 57 5.29 -13.01 20.24
C MET A 57 6.34 -11.93 20.50
N ASN A 58 7.06 -11.53 19.46
CA ASN A 58 8.09 -10.52 19.54
C ASN A 58 7.57 -9.19 19.00
N GLU A 59 7.69 -8.12 19.78
CA GLU A 59 7.47 -6.76 19.25
C GLU A 59 8.52 -6.49 18.16
N LEU A 60 8.07 -6.00 17.00
CA LEU A 60 8.92 -5.64 15.88
C LEU A 60 9.20 -4.14 15.86
N PHE A 61 8.14 -3.33 15.93
CA PHE A 61 8.20 -1.87 16.02
C PHE A 61 6.84 -1.30 16.44
N GLU A 62 6.78 0.01 16.70
CA GLU A 62 5.52 0.68 17.05
C GLU A 62 5.38 2.04 16.34
N VAL A 63 4.13 2.40 16.13
CA VAL A 63 3.69 3.71 15.64
C VAL A 63 2.59 4.22 16.59
N GLU A 64 2.20 5.48 16.45
CA GLU A 64 1.35 6.19 17.44
C GLU A 64 0.13 5.38 17.92
N HIS A 65 -0.59 4.72 17.02
CA HIS A 65 -1.81 3.96 17.33
C HIS A 65 -1.71 2.45 17.05
N GLU A 66 -0.54 1.94 16.68
CA GLU A 66 -0.38 0.51 16.34
C GLU A 66 0.96 -0.03 16.83
N LYS A 67 0.94 -1.22 17.44
CA LYS A 67 2.15 -2.00 17.76
C LYS A 67 2.19 -3.25 16.92
N VAL A 68 3.32 -3.49 16.26
CA VAL A 68 3.50 -4.58 15.31
C VAL A 68 4.31 -5.68 15.96
N PHE A 69 3.85 -6.93 15.85
CA PHE A 69 4.47 -8.10 16.43
C PHE A 69 4.70 -9.19 15.38
N VAL A 70 5.80 -9.93 15.51
CA VAL A 70 6.02 -11.21 14.86
C VAL A 70 5.57 -12.32 15.80
N TRP A 71 4.61 -13.13 15.37
CA TRP A 71 4.02 -14.20 16.16
C TRP A 71 4.21 -15.57 15.50
N THR A 72 4.85 -16.48 16.23
CA THR A 72 5.12 -17.85 15.78
C THR A 72 4.01 -18.77 16.27
N HIS A 73 2.92 -18.87 15.52
CA HIS A 73 1.71 -19.58 15.97
C HIS A 73 1.80 -21.11 15.91
N GLU A 74 2.64 -21.66 15.03
CA GLU A 74 2.72 -23.10 14.75
C GLU A 74 4.14 -23.55 14.42
N LYS A 75 4.41 -24.83 14.66
CA LYS A 75 5.67 -25.47 14.26
C LYS A 75 5.71 -25.69 12.74
N ASP A 76 6.90 -25.58 12.14
CA ASP A 76 7.17 -25.86 10.72
C ASP A 76 6.30 -24.99 9.77
N ARG A 77 5.93 -23.79 10.26
CA ARG A 77 5.19 -22.74 9.55
C ARG A 77 5.90 -21.41 9.75
N ASN A 78 5.80 -20.53 8.75
CA ASN A 78 6.28 -19.16 8.87
C ASN A 78 5.49 -18.41 9.95
N SER A 79 6.17 -17.52 10.67
CA SER A 79 5.54 -16.61 11.62
C SER A 79 4.64 -15.61 10.89
N SER A 80 3.72 -15.06 11.66
CA SER A 80 2.68 -14.15 11.20
C SER A 80 2.87 -12.76 11.79
N ILE A 81 2.31 -11.73 11.15
CA ILE A 81 2.28 -10.39 11.73
C ILE A 81 0.95 -10.20 12.47
N ILE A 82 1.05 -9.86 13.76
CA ILE A 82 -0.07 -9.44 14.61
C ILE A 82 0.10 -7.97 14.95
N ILE A 83 -0.98 -7.21 14.87
CA ILE A 83 -0.98 -5.77 15.10
C ILE A 83 -1.97 -5.48 16.19
N LYS A 84 -1.48 -4.86 17.27
CA LYS A 84 -2.35 -4.31 18.31
C LYS A 84 -2.71 -2.89 17.91
N VAL A 85 -4.00 -2.62 17.75
CA VAL A 85 -4.51 -1.32 17.32
C VAL A 85 -5.20 -0.62 18.48
N ASP A 86 -4.89 0.66 18.66
CA ASP A 86 -5.58 1.54 19.60
C ASP A 86 -7.00 1.89 19.09
N PRO A 87 -8.07 1.69 19.88
CA PRO A 87 -9.42 2.13 19.50
C PRO A 87 -9.56 3.61 19.15
N GLU A 88 -8.63 4.48 19.57
CA GLU A 88 -8.60 5.90 19.23
C GLU A 88 -8.55 6.16 17.71
N VAL A 89 -8.09 5.21 16.89
CA VAL A 89 -8.10 5.33 15.42
C VAL A 89 -9.50 5.60 14.85
N LYS A 90 -10.57 5.22 15.58
CA LYS A 90 -11.96 5.50 15.20
C LYS A 90 -12.33 6.98 15.24
N ASN A 91 -11.57 7.78 15.98
CA ASN A 91 -11.77 9.23 16.09
C ASN A 91 -10.94 10.00 15.06
N MET A 92 -10.11 9.31 14.27
CA MET A 92 -9.29 9.93 13.24
C MET A 92 -10.11 10.18 11.98
N PRO A 93 -9.92 11.32 11.28
CA PRO A 93 -10.58 11.56 9.99
C PRO A 93 -10.06 10.63 8.89
N PHE A 94 -8.80 10.20 9.01
CA PHE A 94 -8.16 9.27 8.10
C PHE A 94 -7.06 8.50 8.83
N TRP A 95 -7.13 7.17 8.82
CA TRP A 95 -6.15 6.31 9.47
C TRP A 95 -5.28 5.61 8.40
N LYS A 96 -4.02 6.03 8.33
CA LYS A 96 -2.98 5.35 7.56
C LYS A 96 -2.53 4.11 8.34
N ASN A 97 -3.24 3.00 8.17
CA ASN A 97 -2.89 1.77 8.88
C ASN A 97 -1.53 1.22 8.41
N ILE A 98 -0.83 0.54 9.31
CA ILE A 98 0.53 0.09 9.03
C ILE A 98 0.60 -0.99 7.94
N ALA A 99 -0.46 -1.79 7.72
CA ALA A 99 -0.53 -2.71 6.57
C ALA A 99 -0.41 -1.97 5.24
N SER A 100 -1.17 -0.88 5.04
CA SER A 100 -1.13 -0.13 3.78
C SER A 100 0.23 0.52 3.57
N ILE A 101 0.82 1.06 4.64
CA ILE A 101 2.15 1.68 4.59
C ILE A 101 3.23 0.63 4.27
N MET A 102 3.22 -0.53 4.94
CA MET A 102 4.18 -1.60 4.67
C MET A 102 4.02 -2.17 3.27
N TRP A 103 2.78 -2.31 2.79
CA TRP A 103 2.50 -2.73 1.43
C TRP A 103 3.10 -1.74 0.42
N LEU A 104 2.84 -0.43 0.58
CA LEU A 104 3.38 0.62 -0.28
C LEU A 104 4.92 0.68 -0.24
N ALA A 105 5.53 0.59 0.95
CA ALA A 105 6.97 0.59 1.11
C ALA A 105 7.62 -0.60 0.36
N MET A 106 6.98 -1.76 0.42
CA MET A 106 7.43 -2.95 -0.29
C MET A 106 7.30 -2.80 -1.82
N GLN A 107 6.21 -2.21 -2.31
CA GLN A 107 6.06 -1.93 -3.75
C GLN A 107 7.15 -0.96 -4.22
N TYR A 108 7.40 0.10 -3.47
CA TYR A 108 8.42 1.09 -3.78
C TYR A 108 9.83 0.47 -3.81
N ALA A 109 10.20 -0.31 -2.79
CA ALA A 109 11.50 -0.97 -2.72
C ALA A 109 11.74 -1.96 -3.87
N ASN A 110 10.67 -2.56 -4.38
CA ASN A 110 10.70 -3.46 -5.53
C ASN A 110 10.58 -2.74 -6.88
N SER A 111 10.61 -1.40 -6.93
CA SER A 111 10.36 -0.63 -8.16
C SER A 111 9.02 -0.99 -8.83
N PHE A 112 8.02 -1.36 -8.03
CA PHE A 112 6.68 -1.80 -8.45
C PHE A 112 6.66 -3.07 -9.32
N GLU A 113 7.75 -3.84 -9.34
CA GLU A 113 7.81 -5.12 -10.05
C GLU A 113 6.83 -6.14 -9.46
N GLY A 114 5.95 -6.68 -10.32
CA GLY A 114 4.93 -7.64 -9.91
C GLY A 114 3.83 -7.05 -9.02
N ILE A 115 3.63 -5.73 -9.04
CA ILE A 115 2.55 -5.08 -8.29
C ILE A 115 1.19 -5.71 -8.62
N SER A 116 0.40 -5.99 -7.60
CA SER A 116 -0.97 -6.47 -7.75
C SER A 116 -1.94 -5.60 -6.95
N ALA A 117 -3.23 -5.79 -7.17
CA ALA A 117 -4.27 -5.16 -6.35
C ALA A 117 -4.51 -5.91 -5.03
N ASP A 118 -3.65 -6.87 -4.66
CA ASP A 118 -3.77 -7.63 -3.42
C ASP A 118 -3.04 -6.90 -2.29
N TRP A 119 -3.80 -6.11 -1.54
CA TRP A 119 -3.31 -5.36 -0.39
C TRP A 119 -3.07 -6.29 0.80
N TYR A 120 -2.25 -5.84 1.75
CA TYR A 120 -2.24 -6.47 3.07
C TYR A 120 -3.53 -6.13 3.81
N GLU A 121 -4.22 -7.16 4.30
CA GLU A 121 -5.56 -7.02 4.87
C GLU A 121 -5.56 -7.31 6.37
N TYR A 122 -6.31 -6.53 7.14
CA TYR A 122 -6.55 -6.83 8.55
C TYR A 122 -7.64 -7.88 8.71
N ARG A 123 -7.30 -8.97 9.39
CA ARG A 123 -8.25 -9.97 9.89
C ARG A 123 -8.30 -9.86 11.41
N TRP A 124 -9.38 -9.28 11.92
CA TRP A 124 -9.53 -8.94 13.33
C TRP A 124 -9.83 -10.17 14.18
N ILE A 125 -9.16 -10.30 15.32
CA ILE A 125 -9.25 -11.46 16.20
C ILE A 125 -9.93 -11.07 17.52
N TYR A 126 -11.04 -11.74 17.83
CA TYR A 126 -11.68 -11.67 19.13
C TYR A 126 -10.91 -12.49 20.16
N TYR A 127 -10.68 -11.90 21.34
CA TYR A 127 -10.05 -12.55 22.48
C TYR A 127 -8.73 -13.26 22.10
N PHE A 128 -7.90 -12.58 21.31
CA PHE A 128 -6.62 -13.11 20.83
C PHE A 128 -5.81 -13.74 21.98
N ASP A 129 -5.35 -14.97 21.74
CA ASP A 129 -4.53 -15.76 22.66
C ASP A 129 -3.33 -16.31 21.91
N SER A 130 -2.13 -15.83 22.25
CA SER A 130 -0.89 -16.19 21.56
C SER A 130 -0.49 -17.66 21.72
N ASN A 131 -1.10 -18.38 22.68
CA ASN A 131 -0.83 -19.80 22.92
C ASN A 131 -1.68 -20.73 22.03
N LYS A 132 -2.70 -20.19 21.35
CA LYS A 132 -3.54 -20.94 20.40
C LYS A 132 -2.99 -20.82 19.00
N ASN A 133 -3.12 -21.85 18.17
CA ASN A 133 -2.72 -21.74 16.77
C ASN A 133 -3.66 -20.81 15.98
N LEU A 134 -3.33 -20.53 14.71
CA LEU A 134 -4.09 -19.58 13.89
C LEU A 134 -5.52 -20.08 13.62
N ALA A 135 -5.71 -21.39 13.42
CA ALA A 135 -7.00 -22.01 13.14
C ALA A 135 -7.95 -22.04 14.36
N GLU A 136 -7.40 -21.93 15.57
CA GLU A 136 -8.15 -21.87 16.83
C GLU A 136 -8.59 -20.45 17.21
N GLN A 137 -8.11 -19.43 16.50
CA GLN A 137 -8.51 -18.04 16.73
C GLN A 137 -9.93 -17.78 16.21
N VAL A 138 -10.63 -16.85 16.86
CA VAL A 138 -11.98 -16.42 16.44
C VAL A 138 -11.88 -15.08 15.73
N PHE A 139 -12.14 -15.07 14.43
CA PHE A 139 -12.04 -13.86 13.63
C PHE A 139 -13.39 -13.16 13.43
N ASN A 140 -13.38 -11.84 13.34
CA ASN A 140 -14.57 -11.05 13.05
C ASN A 140 -14.97 -11.03 11.58
N ASN A 141 -13.98 -10.95 10.68
CA ASN A 141 -14.18 -10.64 9.27
C ASN A 141 -13.55 -11.70 8.35
N LEU A 142 -13.72 -12.98 8.70
CA LEU A 142 -13.36 -14.08 7.80
C LEU A 142 -14.58 -14.61 7.06
N GLU A 143 -14.51 -14.57 5.74
CA GLU A 143 -15.45 -15.28 4.90
C GLU A 143 -15.12 -16.78 4.87
N ARG A 144 -16.10 -17.60 4.47
CA ARG A 144 -16.00 -19.07 4.51
C ARG A 144 -14.82 -19.63 3.68
N PHE A 145 -14.41 -18.91 2.63
CA PHE A 145 -13.28 -19.29 1.77
C PHE A 145 -11.93 -18.68 2.22
N ASP A 146 -11.93 -17.64 3.06
CA ASP A 146 -10.70 -16.99 3.50
C ASP A 146 -9.84 -17.88 4.41
N ASN A 147 -10.47 -18.78 5.17
CA ASN A 147 -9.76 -19.67 6.10
C ASN A 147 -8.66 -20.50 5.42
N VAL A 148 -8.86 -20.91 4.17
CA VAL A 148 -7.88 -21.73 3.42
C VAL A 148 -6.68 -20.88 2.96
N HIS A 149 -6.85 -19.57 2.89
CA HIS A 149 -5.86 -18.63 2.33
C HIS A 149 -5.27 -17.70 3.38
N LEU A 150 -5.57 -17.90 4.67
CA LEU A 150 -5.00 -17.10 5.75
C LEU A 150 -3.47 -17.16 5.74
N THR A 151 -2.89 -18.34 5.52
CA THR A 151 -1.45 -18.57 5.50
C THR A 151 -0.83 -18.40 4.11
N ASN A 152 -1.56 -17.79 3.16
CA ASN A 152 -1.00 -17.40 1.87
C ASN A 152 -0.46 -15.97 1.98
N GLY A 153 0.75 -15.75 1.45
CA GLY A 153 1.35 -14.43 1.43
C GLY A 153 2.80 -14.45 0.94
N ARG A 154 3.35 -13.27 0.75
CA ARG A 154 4.77 -13.10 0.51
C ARG A 154 5.52 -13.45 1.79
N ILE A 155 6.59 -14.23 1.67
CA ILE A 155 7.45 -14.59 2.79
C ILE A 155 8.69 -13.67 2.73
N ILE A 156 8.96 -12.97 3.83
CA ILE A 156 10.13 -12.10 3.97
C ILE A 156 10.80 -12.29 5.33
N LYS A 157 11.99 -11.75 5.51
CA LYS A 157 12.65 -11.69 6.82
C LYS A 157 12.16 -10.48 7.62
N ALA A 158 12.27 -10.55 8.95
CA ALA A 158 11.99 -9.39 9.79
C ALA A 158 12.96 -8.21 9.50
N THR A 159 14.20 -8.51 9.12
CA THR A 159 15.19 -7.51 8.68
C THR A 159 14.79 -6.80 7.39
N ASP A 160 14.07 -7.47 6.48
CA ASP A 160 13.56 -6.83 5.26
C ASP A 160 12.58 -5.70 5.62
N ILE A 161 11.70 -5.91 6.62
CA ILE A 161 10.83 -4.84 7.14
C ILE A 161 11.68 -3.75 7.82
N GLY A 162 12.66 -4.15 8.62
CA GLY A 162 13.58 -3.22 9.28
C GLY A 162 14.32 -2.30 8.30
N ASN A 163 14.64 -2.80 7.10
CA ASN A 163 15.31 -2.05 6.03
C ASN A 163 14.37 -1.04 5.35
N LEU A 164 13.05 -1.22 5.45
CA LEU A 164 12.03 -0.29 4.95
C LEU A 164 11.68 0.82 5.95
N ALA A 165 12.37 0.90 7.09
CA ALA A 165 12.09 1.90 8.12
C ALA A 165 12.12 3.36 7.59
N PRO A 166 13.05 3.78 6.71
CA PRO A 166 13.05 5.14 6.15
C PRO A 166 11.75 5.49 5.42
N GLU A 167 11.28 4.61 4.54
CA GLU A 167 10.06 4.79 3.75
C GLU A 167 8.81 4.76 4.64
N ILE A 168 8.76 3.81 5.57
CA ILE A 168 7.66 3.68 6.53
C ILE A 168 7.57 4.96 7.38
N GLU A 169 8.69 5.44 7.92
CA GLU A 169 8.75 6.66 8.74
C GLU A 169 8.24 7.87 7.97
N LEU A 170 8.73 8.05 6.73
CA LEU A 170 8.36 9.20 5.91
C LEU A 170 6.86 9.20 5.62
N MET A 171 6.29 8.06 5.24
CA MET A 171 4.86 7.95 4.93
C MET A 171 3.95 8.13 6.17
N ILE A 172 4.43 7.77 7.35
CA ILE A 172 3.72 8.05 8.61
C ILE A 172 3.76 9.55 8.91
N ARG A 173 4.94 10.18 8.83
CA ARG A 173 5.15 11.59 9.18
C ARG A 173 4.54 12.57 8.17
N ASP A 174 4.57 12.22 6.88
CA ASP A 174 4.24 13.14 5.80
C ASP A 174 3.11 12.60 4.91
N ASP A 175 1.95 13.24 5.00
CA ASP A 175 0.77 12.90 4.20
C ASP A 175 0.99 13.09 2.70
N LYS A 176 1.89 13.98 2.28
CA LYS A 176 2.23 14.16 0.86
C LYS A 176 2.96 12.94 0.33
N ALA A 177 3.92 12.41 1.10
CA ALA A 177 4.65 11.21 0.74
C ALA A 177 3.70 10.01 0.60
N TYR A 178 2.84 9.80 1.62
CA TYR A 178 1.85 8.73 1.60
C TYR A 178 0.89 8.86 0.41
N THR A 179 0.29 10.04 0.22
CA THR A 179 -0.69 10.26 -0.85
C THR A 179 -0.05 10.11 -2.23
N ALA A 180 1.13 10.68 -2.45
CA ALA A 180 1.82 10.57 -3.73
C ALA A 180 2.20 9.12 -4.05
N MET A 181 2.68 8.36 -3.06
CA MET A 181 3.01 6.94 -3.22
C MET A 181 1.77 6.08 -3.50
N MET A 182 0.67 6.36 -2.80
CA MET A 182 -0.63 5.69 -3.01
C MET A 182 -1.14 5.92 -4.45
N MET A 183 -1.12 7.16 -4.93
CA MET A 183 -1.57 7.50 -6.28
C MET A 183 -0.64 6.89 -7.34
N LEU A 184 0.67 6.88 -7.09
CA LEU A 184 1.63 6.24 -7.99
C LEU A 184 1.40 4.73 -8.10
N SER A 185 1.22 4.05 -6.96
CA SER A 185 0.93 2.62 -6.91
C SER A 185 -0.36 2.29 -7.65
N ASN A 186 -1.42 3.10 -7.45
CA ASN A 186 -2.67 2.95 -8.20
C ASN A 186 -2.48 3.15 -9.71
N SER A 187 -1.59 4.04 -10.14
CA SER A 187 -1.26 4.18 -11.56
C SER A 187 -0.70 2.89 -12.14
N PHE A 188 0.26 2.26 -11.45
CA PHE A 188 0.86 1.00 -11.89
C PHE A 188 -0.07 -0.22 -11.79
N ILE A 189 -1.00 -0.25 -10.82
CA ILE A 189 -2.04 -1.30 -10.76
C ILE A 189 -2.93 -1.26 -12.02
N GLN A 190 -3.29 -0.07 -12.49
CA GLN A 190 -4.16 0.08 -13.65
C GLN A 190 -3.42 -0.25 -14.95
N HIS A 191 -2.21 0.30 -15.10
CA HIS A 191 -1.36 0.06 -16.25
C HIS A 191 0.06 -0.25 -15.78
N TYR A 192 0.39 -1.54 -15.73
CA TYR A 192 1.72 -1.96 -15.33
C TYR A 192 2.75 -1.64 -16.41
N ILE A 193 3.91 -1.15 -15.98
CA ILE A 193 5.11 -0.98 -16.80
C ILE A 193 6.32 -1.45 -15.98
N CYS A 194 7.35 -1.99 -16.64
CA CYS A 194 8.62 -2.25 -15.98
C CYS A 194 9.40 -0.94 -15.85
N LEU A 195 9.33 -0.31 -14.68
CA LEU A 195 9.96 0.99 -14.44
C LEU A 195 11.49 0.94 -14.66
N ILE A 196 12.12 -0.18 -14.33
CA ILE A 196 13.56 -0.40 -14.50
C ILE A 196 13.93 -0.27 -15.97
N CYS A 197 13.23 -1.00 -16.85
CA CYS A 197 13.49 -0.95 -18.28
C CYS A 197 13.17 0.42 -18.85
N GLU A 198 12.00 0.99 -18.52
CA GLU A 198 11.55 2.26 -19.07
C GLU A 198 12.44 3.46 -18.67
N LEU A 199 13.18 3.37 -17.56
CA LEU A 199 14.16 4.37 -17.12
C LEU A 199 15.62 3.98 -17.35
N SER A 200 15.89 2.81 -17.95
CA SER A 200 17.24 2.35 -18.24
C SER A 200 17.85 3.08 -19.45
N SER A 201 19.14 2.83 -19.71
CA SER A 201 19.80 3.32 -20.92
C SER A 201 19.60 2.35 -22.09
N TYR A 202 19.72 2.86 -23.33
CA TYR A 202 19.70 2.06 -24.55
C TYR A 202 20.71 0.89 -24.48
N PRO A 203 20.35 -0.32 -24.96
CA PRO A 203 19.14 -0.70 -25.72
C PRO A 203 17.97 -1.21 -24.88
N TYR A 204 18.04 -1.11 -23.55
CA TYR A 204 17.07 -1.74 -22.65
C TYR A 204 15.87 -0.83 -22.31
N HIS A 205 15.81 0.37 -22.92
CA HIS A 205 14.71 1.32 -22.79
C HIS A 205 13.65 1.12 -23.88
N ASP A 206 12.41 1.51 -23.59
CA ASP A 206 11.25 1.58 -24.51
C ASP A 206 10.68 0.24 -25.03
N HIS A 207 11.15 -0.91 -24.56
CA HIS A 207 10.68 -2.19 -25.09
C HIS A 207 9.25 -2.57 -24.65
N LEU A 208 8.61 -1.82 -23.74
CA LEU A 208 7.20 -2.04 -23.35
C LEU A 208 6.25 -0.96 -23.89
N ALA A 209 6.73 -0.01 -24.69
CA ALA A 209 5.92 1.07 -25.25
C ALA A 209 5.17 0.68 -26.55
N GLU A 210 5.15 -0.61 -26.92
CA GLU A 210 4.37 -1.08 -28.07
C GLU A 210 2.89 -0.76 -27.89
N GLU A 211 2.32 -0.05 -28.86
CA GLU A 211 0.93 0.36 -28.86
C GLU A 211 0.00 -0.86 -28.92
N PRO A 212 -1.11 -0.85 -28.16
CA PRO A 212 -2.01 -1.97 -28.11
C PRO A 212 -2.67 -2.22 -29.48
N GLU A 213 -2.86 -3.48 -29.80
CA GLU A 213 -3.59 -3.89 -30.99
C GLU A 213 -5.09 -3.57 -30.85
N ILE A 214 -5.80 -3.43 -31.96
CA ILE A 214 -7.19 -2.92 -31.94
C ILE A 214 -8.15 -3.78 -31.09
N TRP A 215 -7.90 -5.09 -30.97
CA TRP A 215 -8.71 -5.98 -30.12
C TRP A 215 -8.39 -5.83 -28.62
N GLU A 216 -7.29 -5.17 -28.26
CA GLU A 216 -6.86 -4.92 -26.88
C GLU A 216 -7.35 -3.54 -26.38
N HIS A 217 -7.73 -2.65 -27.29
CA HIS A 217 -8.11 -1.25 -26.99
C HIS A 217 -9.18 -1.15 -25.90
N ALA A 218 -10.21 -1.99 -25.97
CA ALA A 218 -11.32 -1.96 -25.01
C ALA A 218 -10.89 -2.29 -23.57
N ALA A 219 -9.83 -3.08 -23.41
CA ALA A 219 -9.30 -3.46 -22.10
C ALA A 219 -8.20 -2.51 -21.62
N ILE A 220 -7.36 -2.01 -22.54
CA ILE A 220 -6.13 -1.30 -22.18
C ILE A 220 -6.33 0.22 -22.10
N ILE A 221 -7.07 0.84 -23.02
CA ILE A 221 -7.17 2.30 -23.09
C ILE A 221 -7.83 2.91 -21.84
N PRO A 222 -8.95 2.37 -21.30
CA PRO A 222 -9.53 2.90 -20.07
C PRO A 222 -8.55 2.84 -18.88
N ASN A 223 -7.78 1.75 -18.79
CA ASN A 223 -6.78 1.58 -17.75
C ASN A 223 -5.62 2.59 -17.91
N MET A 224 -5.20 2.87 -19.14
CA MET A 224 -4.22 3.91 -19.45
C MET A 224 -4.72 5.30 -19.05
N GLU A 225 -5.98 5.65 -19.34
CA GLU A 225 -6.58 6.92 -18.93
C GLU A 225 -6.55 7.09 -17.41
N VAL A 226 -6.96 6.05 -16.67
CA VAL A 226 -6.91 6.06 -15.20
C VAL A 226 -5.46 6.17 -14.72
N ALA A 227 -4.53 5.42 -15.32
CA ALA A 227 -3.12 5.46 -14.95
C ALA A 227 -2.52 6.86 -15.10
N VAL A 228 -2.83 7.58 -16.19
CA VAL A 228 -2.41 8.98 -16.41
C VAL A 228 -2.98 9.89 -15.33
N VAL A 229 -4.27 9.75 -14.99
CA VAL A 229 -4.91 10.57 -13.95
C VAL A 229 -4.26 10.34 -12.60
N GLN A 230 -3.97 9.09 -12.23
CA GLN A 230 -3.33 8.76 -10.95
C GLN A 230 -1.87 9.21 -10.91
N ALA A 231 -1.11 9.06 -12.01
CA ALA A 231 0.25 9.58 -12.12
C ALA A 231 0.28 11.12 -11.96
N CYS A 232 -0.66 11.83 -12.58
CA CYS A 232 -0.79 13.27 -12.42
C CYS A 232 -1.12 13.67 -10.97
N ARG A 233 -2.06 12.97 -10.31
CA ARG A 233 -2.40 13.23 -8.89
C ARG A 233 -1.22 12.97 -7.96
N SER A 234 -0.40 11.98 -8.27
CA SER A 234 0.85 11.72 -7.52
C SER A 234 1.80 12.91 -7.59
N VAL A 235 2.05 13.44 -8.78
CA VAL A 235 2.86 14.64 -9.01
C VAL A 235 2.25 15.87 -8.32
N GLU A 236 0.94 16.06 -8.45
CA GLU A 236 0.20 17.17 -7.84
C GLU A 236 0.31 17.15 -6.31
N GLY A 237 0.31 15.97 -5.69
CA GLY A 237 0.48 15.82 -4.24
C GLY A 237 1.82 16.37 -3.72
N ILE A 238 2.87 16.31 -4.55
CA ILE A 238 4.20 16.83 -4.21
C ILE A 238 4.35 18.30 -4.61
N LEU A 239 4.13 18.60 -5.89
CA LEU A 239 4.46 19.89 -6.50
C LEU A 239 3.30 20.90 -6.44
N GLY A 240 2.05 20.43 -6.33
CA GLY A 240 0.83 21.21 -6.53
C GLY A 240 0.39 21.24 -7.99
N GLU A 241 -0.53 22.14 -8.33
CA GLU A 241 -0.91 22.40 -9.73
C GLU A 241 0.08 23.38 -10.40
N PRO A 242 0.25 23.30 -11.73
CA PRO A 242 1.03 24.26 -12.49
C PRO A 242 0.49 25.69 -12.32
N PRO A 243 1.35 26.69 -12.08
CA PRO A 243 0.90 28.08 -12.00
C PRO A 243 0.45 28.60 -13.37
N ASN A 244 -0.22 29.75 -13.42
CA ASN A 244 -0.46 30.43 -14.69
C ASN A 244 0.89 30.82 -15.34
N SER A 245 1.18 30.28 -16.52
CA SER A 245 2.45 30.47 -17.25
C SER A 245 2.73 31.93 -17.62
N GLN A 246 1.70 32.78 -17.72
CA GLN A 246 1.85 34.22 -17.99
C GLN A 246 2.38 35.00 -16.77
N LYS A 247 2.28 34.43 -15.56
CA LYS A 247 2.75 35.08 -14.32
C LYS A 247 4.17 34.63 -13.99
N GLN A 248 5.16 35.27 -14.61
CA GLN A 248 6.60 34.99 -14.44
C GLN A 248 7.03 34.81 -12.96
N GLY A 249 6.56 35.68 -12.05
CA GLY A 249 6.89 35.57 -10.62
C GLY A 249 6.35 34.29 -9.96
N ALA A 250 5.16 33.83 -10.37
CA ALA A 250 4.59 32.57 -9.88
C ALA A 250 5.34 31.35 -10.44
N VAL A 251 5.73 31.41 -11.71
CA VAL A 251 6.56 30.39 -12.37
C VAL A 251 7.90 30.22 -11.64
N MET A 252 8.63 31.31 -11.41
CA MET A 252 9.93 31.26 -10.71
C MET A 252 9.80 30.71 -9.29
N LYS A 253 8.77 31.13 -8.54
CA LYS A 253 8.52 30.62 -7.19
C LYS A 253 8.23 29.12 -7.19
N HIS A 254 7.45 28.64 -8.17
CA HIS A 254 7.09 27.23 -8.27
C HIS A 254 8.31 26.36 -8.64
N LYS A 255 9.12 26.80 -9.62
CA LYS A 255 10.38 26.11 -9.97
C LYS A 255 11.34 26.01 -8.79
N LYS A 256 11.53 27.10 -8.04
CA LYS A 256 12.37 27.07 -6.84
C LYS A 256 11.85 26.07 -5.79
N ARG A 257 10.54 26.08 -5.53
CA ARG A 257 9.91 25.13 -4.60
C ARG A 257 10.10 23.68 -5.08
N TRP A 258 9.97 23.42 -6.37
CA TRP A 258 10.21 22.09 -6.94
C TRP A 258 11.63 21.61 -6.62
N GLU A 259 12.66 22.43 -6.90
CA GLU A 259 14.06 22.10 -6.60
C GLU A 259 14.26 21.87 -5.10
N GLU A 260 13.65 22.70 -4.26
CA GLU A 260 13.67 22.54 -2.81
C GLU A 260 13.03 21.22 -2.36
N LEU A 261 11.95 20.76 -3.02
CA LEU A 261 11.25 19.53 -2.64
C LEU A 261 11.90 18.25 -3.18
N THR A 262 12.50 18.28 -4.38
CA THR A 262 12.95 17.07 -5.08
C THR A 262 14.43 17.08 -5.44
N GLY A 263 15.05 18.26 -5.53
CA GLY A 263 16.43 18.40 -6.05
C GLY A 263 16.53 18.36 -7.59
N ILE A 264 15.42 18.12 -8.30
CA ILE A 264 15.39 18.13 -9.77
C ILE A 264 15.33 19.58 -10.25
N ASN A 265 16.19 19.94 -11.20
CA ASN A 265 16.12 21.20 -11.94
C ASN A 265 14.95 21.12 -12.95
N PRO A 266 13.91 21.97 -12.84
CA PRO A 266 12.77 21.93 -13.77
C PRO A 266 13.13 22.22 -15.22
N ASP A 267 14.24 22.92 -15.46
CA ASP A 267 14.71 23.27 -16.81
C ASP A 267 15.65 22.22 -17.43
N SER A 268 16.01 21.16 -16.69
CA SER A 268 16.75 20.04 -17.28
C SER A 268 15.85 19.17 -18.17
N ILE A 269 16.47 18.39 -19.04
CA ILE A 269 15.78 17.49 -19.95
C ILE A 269 15.25 16.27 -19.20
N PHE A 270 13.95 16.03 -19.34
CA PHE A 270 13.32 14.75 -19.08
C PHE A 270 13.45 13.86 -20.32
N GLU A 271 14.49 13.02 -20.33
CA GLU A 271 14.92 12.23 -21.49
C GLU A 271 13.78 11.44 -22.14
N LYS A 272 12.89 10.86 -21.33
CA LYS A 272 11.78 10.02 -21.79
C LYS A 272 10.79 10.72 -22.73
N ALA A 273 10.66 12.03 -22.61
CA ALA A 273 9.79 12.85 -23.46
C ALA A 273 10.57 13.84 -24.32
N ASN A 274 11.90 13.86 -24.23
CA ASN A 274 12.81 14.77 -24.93
C ASN A 274 12.35 16.24 -24.85
N MET A 275 12.00 16.68 -23.64
CA MET A 275 11.62 18.07 -23.32
C MET A 275 12.00 18.38 -21.89
N SER A 276 11.91 19.65 -21.47
CA SER A 276 12.22 19.99 -20.08
C SER A 276 11.21 19.34 -19.11
N TYR A 277 11.64 19.08 -17.87
CA TYR A 277 10.73 18.65 -16.80
C TYR A 277 9.56 19.64 -16.64
N TRP A 278 9.84 20.94 -16.78
CA TRP A 278 8.85 22.00 -16.70
C TRP A 278 7.81 21.93 -17.82
N ASP A 279 8.24 21.74 -19.07
CA ASP A 279 7.33 21.63 -20.20
C ASP A 279 6.48 20.35 -20.10
N PHE A 280 7.11 19.24 -19.71
CA PHE A 280 6.38 17.99 -19.49
C PHE A 280 5.37 18.11 -18.36
N TYR A 281 5.67 18.86 -17.30
CA TYR A 281 4.75 19.11 -16.20
C TYR A 281 3.46 19.81 -16.67
N TYR A 282 3.55 20.82 -17.56
CA TYR A 282 2.35 21.41 -18.17
C TYR A 282 1.63 20.42 -19.10
N LYS A 283 2.38 19.69 -19.92
CA LYS A 283 1.84 18.66 -20.81
C LYS A 283 1.04 17.60 -20.04
N LEU A 284 1.57 17.13 -18.91
CA LEU A 284 0.92 16.15 -18.05
C LEU A 284 -0.46 16.62 -17.59
N PHE A 285 -0.59 17.87 -17.13
CA PHE A 285 -1.87 18.38 -16.65
C PHE A 285 -2.85 18.68 -17.79
N PHE A 286 -2.39 19.42 -18.80
CA PHE A 286 -3.30 20.02 -19.78
C PHE A 286 -3.55 19.13 -21.00
N GLU A 287 -2.56 18.33 -21.42
CA GLU A 287 -2.66 17.51 -22.64
C GLU A 287 -2.91 16.03 -22.35
N LEU A 288 -2.49 15.52 -21.18
CA LEU A 288 -2.66 14.11 -20.82
C LEU A 288 -3.81 13.91 -19.83
N ARG A 289 -3.71 14.51 -18.63
CA ARG A 289 -4.69 14.32 -17.55
C ARG A 289 -6.05 14.87 -17.89
N ASN A 290 -6.16 16.10 -18.37
CA ASN A 290 -7.48 16.71 -18.63
C ASN A 290 -8.31 15.94 -19.67
N PRO A 291 -7.76 15.54 -20.84
CA PRO A 291 -8.50 14.67 -21.75
C PRO A 291 -8.86 13.32 -21.16
N SER A 292 -7.97 12.71 -20.36
CA SER A 292 -8.21 11.40 -19.72
C SER A 292 -9.25 11.46 -18.60
N ALA A 293 -9.32 12.57 -17.86
CA ALA A 293 -10.28 12.77 -16.76
C ALA A 293 -11.66 13.26 -17.24
N HIS A 294 -11.72 13.90 -18.40
CA HIS A 294 -12.92 14.56 -18.92
C HIS A 294 -13.33 14.00 -20.28
N SER A 295 -13.23 12.68 -20.45
CA SER A 295 -13.59 12.02 -21.70
C SER A 295 -15.12 11.98 -21.96
N TYR A 296 -15.94 12.46 -21.00
CA TYR A 296 -17.40 12.66 -21.09
C TYR A 296 -18.18 11.47 -21.70
N GLY A 297 -17.77 10.25 -21.39
CA GLY A 297 -18.42 9.02 -21.89
C GLY A 297 -17.87 8.50 -23.23
N ASN A 298 -16.82 9.12 -23.78
CA ASN A 298 -16.06 8.61 -24.91
C ASN A 298 -14.71 8.02 -24.44
N ILE A 299 -14.18 7.03 -25.14
CA ILE A 299 -12.81 6.53 -24.91
C ILE A 299 -11.84 7.39 -25.71
N ASN A 300 -10.76 7.87 -25.10
CA ASN A 300 -9.70 8.59 -25.83
C ASN A 300 -8.81 7.62 -26.62
N TYR A 301 -9.31 7.18 -27.78
CA TYR A 301 -8.57 6.28 -28.69
C TYR A 301 -7.28 6.87 -29.28
N LYS A 302 -6.98 8.16 -29.02
CA LYS A 302 -5.73 8.82 -29.41
C LYS A 302 -4.68 8.82 -28.30
N LEU A 303 -5.00 8.27 -27.13
CA LEU A 303 -4.03 8.10 -26.06
C LEU A 303 -3.05 7.01 -26.45
N GLU A 304 -1.82 7.42 -26.74
CA GLU A 304 -0.70 6.51 -27.01
C GLU A 304 -0.18 5.91 -25.70
N LYS A 305 0.11 4.61 -25.71
CA LYS A 305 0.76 3.92 -24.59
C LYS A 305 2.07 4.59 -24.22
N ALA A 306 2.85 5.02 -25.21
CA ALA A 306 4.09 5.76 -24.96
C ALA A 306 3.88 7.02 -24.10
N LYS A 307 2.76 7.74 -24.28
CA LYS A 307 2.43 8.93 -23.46
C LYS A 307 2.01 8.57 -22.04
N THR A 308 1.29 7.45 -21.87
CA THR A 308 0.98 6.91 -20.54
C THR A 308 2.25 6.51 -19.80
N VAL A 309 3.15 5.78 -20.46
CA VAL A 309 4.46 5.39 -19.92
C VAL A 309 5.26 6.62 -19.50
N GLN A 310 5.32 7.66 -20.34
CA GLN A 310 5.97 8.93 -20.00
C GLN A 310 5.40 9.55 -18.72
N ALA A 311 4.07 9.59 -18.58
CA ALA A 311 3.41 10.14 -17.39
C ALA A 311 3.76 9.35 -16.12
N GLN A 312 3.75 8.01 -16.20
CA GLN A 312 4.11 7.14 -15.08
C GLN A 312 5.59 7.26 -14.70
N CYS A 313 6.48 7.26 -15.68
CA CYS A 313 7.92 7.48 -15.47
C CYS A 313 8.20 8.83 -14.82
N PHE A 314 7.55 9.89 -15.30
CA PHE A 314 7.69 11.22 -14.73
C PHE A 314 7.24 11.24 -13.26
N ALA A 315 6.05 10.70 -12.96
CA ALA A 315 5.55 10.62 -11.58
C ALA A 315 6.48 9.81 -10.66
N ALA A 316 6.97 8.66 -11.14
CA ALA A 316 7.90 7.82 -10.39
C ALA A 316 9.20 8.55 -10.05
N ILE A 317 9.78 9.31 -10.99
CA ILE A 317 10.98 10.11 -10.74
C ILE A 317 10.72 11.20 -9.69
N ILE A 318 9.61 11.95 -9.81
CA ILE A 318 9.25 13.00 -8.84
C ILE A 318 9.09 12.41 -7.44
N VAL A 319 8.37 11.30 -7.30
CA VAL A 319 8.15 10.63 -6.01
C VAL A 319 9.46 10.10 -5.44
N ARG A 320 10.27 9.40 -6.25
CA ARG A 320 11.55 8.84 -5.82
C ARG A 320 12.49 9.94 -5.30
N ASP A 321 12.62 11.03 -6.05
CA ASP A 321 13.54 12.10 -5.69
C ASP A 321 13.03 12.93 -4.50
N TYR A 322 11.70 13.00 -4.31
CA TYR A 322 11.11 13.47 -3.06
C TYR A 322 11.51 12.55 -1.89
N PHE A 323 11.30 11.24 -2.01
CA PHE A 323 11.64 10.28 -0.95
C PHE A 323 13.13 10.38 -0.58
N ASN A 324 14.03 10.30 -1.57
CA ASN A 324 15.47 10.40 -1.37
C ASN A 324 15.90 11.67 -0.61
N LYS A 325 15.16 12.77 -0.79
CA LYS A 325 15.47 14.04 -0.13
C LYS A 325 14.92 14.17 1.29
N HIS A 326 13.85 13.44 1.62
CA HIS A 326 13.09 13.63 2.87
C HIS A 326 13.12 12.44 3.84
N VAL A 327 13.59 11.27 3.39
CA VAL A 327 13.81 10.12 4.27
C VAL A 327 14.91 10.40 5.28
N LEU A 328 14.79 9.76 6.45
CA LEU A 328 15.86 9.71 7.43
C LEU A 328 16.84 8.58 7.09
N GLU A 329 18.06 8.69 7.61
CA GLU A 329 19.01 7.58 7.58
C GLU A 329 18.43 6.35 8.30
N LEU A 330 18.76 5.15 7.83
CA LEU A 330 18.16 3.88 8.28
C LEU A 330 18.10 3.74 9.82
N LYS A 331 19.22 3.98 10.50
CA LYS A 331 19.30 3.85 11.95
C LYS A 331 18.45 4.89 12.69
N GLU A 332 18.32 6.09 12.14
CA GLU A 332 17.49 7.15 12.71
C GLU A 332 16.01 6.84 12.53
N ALA A 333 15.62 6.35 11.34
CA ALA A 333 14.26 5.91 11.07
C ALA A 333 13.85 4.73 11.96
N GLN A 334 14.72 3.70 12.07
CA GLN A 334 14.50 2.55 12.95
C GLN A 334 14.33 2.97 14.41
N LYS A 335 15.16 3.90 14.88
CA LYS A 335 15.04 4.45 16.24
C LYS A 335 13.72 5.20 16.43
N LYS A 336 13.31 6.00 15.44
CA LYS A 336 12.09 6.82 15.53
C LYS A 336 10.80 5.98 15.55
N LEU A 337 10.82 4.83 14.88
CA LEU A 337 9.75 3.83 14.88
C LEU A 337 9.90 2.79 16.00
N ASN A 338 10.86 2.97 16.92
CA ASN A 338 11.13 2.07 18.03
C ASN A 338 11.27 0.59 17.59
N PHE A 339 12.02 0.35 16.50
CA PHE A 339 12.29 -1.03 16.06
C PHE A 339 13.03 -1.83 17.13
N ASN A 340 12.62 -3.07 17.31
CA ASN A 340 13.29 -4.03 18.17
C ASN A 340 14.57 -4.55 17.51
N LEU A 341 15.66 -3.80 17.68
CA LEU A 341 16.96 -4.16 17.10
C LEU A 341 17.47 -5.52 17.61
N SER A 342 17.14 -5.92 18.84
CA SER A 342 17.53 -7.22 19.37
C SER A 342 16.88 -8.40 18.63
N LEU A 343 15.65 -8.22 18.15
CA LEU A 343 15.00 -9.20 17.27
C LEU A 343 15.65 -9.22 15.89
N LEU A 344 15.92 -8.04 15.31
CA LEU A 344 16.55 -7.94 14.00
C LEU A 344 17.95 -8.57 13.99
N ASP A 345 18.73 -8.37 15.05
CA ASP A 345 20.08 -8.93 15.21
C ASP A 345 20.09 -10.47 15.32
N ARG A 346 18.97 -11.10 15.70
CA ARG A 346 18.82 -12.56 15.74
C ARG A 346 18.58 -13.16 14.35
N VAL A 347 18.11 -12.37 13.38
CA VAL A 347 17.75 -12.87 12.05
C VAL A 347 19.01 -13.30 11.29
N SER A 348 19.04 -14.57 10.88
CA SER A 348 20.15 -15.11 10.10
C SER A 348 19.96 -14.89 8.60
N ASP A 349 21.04 -14.49 7.93
CA ASP A 349 21.06 -14.32 6.48
C ASP A 349 21.01 -15.66 5.72
N VAL A 350 21.47 -16.75 6.33
CA VAL A 350 21.67 -18.05 5.68
C VAL A 350 20.66 -19.12 6.10
N MET A 351 19.85 -18.85 7.14
CA MET A 351 18.82 -19.79 7.59
C MET A 351 17.47 -19.48 6.96
N SER A 352 16.66 -20.53 6.79
CA SER A 352 15.28 -20.43 6.35
C SER A 352 14.35 -21.32 7.15
N THR A 353 13.04 -21.00 7.11
CA THR A 353 12.01 -21.83 7.77
C THR A 353 12.07 -23.25 7.21
N LYS A 354 12.33 -24.24 8.08
CA LYS A 354 12.27 -25.65 7.70
C LYS A 354 10.81 -26.07 7.49
N ILE A 355 10.42 -26.21 6.23
CA ILE A 355 9.11 -26.79 5.87
C ILE A 355 9.32 -28.29 5.73
N THR A 356 8.75 -29.09 6.63
CA THR A 356 8.65 -30.54 6.42
C THR A 356 7.66 -30.80 5.28
N LYS A 357 8.12 -31.55 4.27
CA LYS A 357 7.31 -31.94 3.09
C LYS A 357 6.11 -32.81 3.46
#